data_AF-A0A1V5NVD1-F1
#
_entry.id   AF-A0A1V5NVD1-F1
#
_cell.length_a   1.000
_cell.length_b   1.000
_cell.length_c   1.000
_cell.angle_alpha   90.00
_cell.angle_beta   90.00
_cell.angle_gamma   90.00
#
_symmetry.space_group_name_H-M   'P 1'
#
loop_
_entity.id
_entity.type
_entity.pdbx_description
1 polymer ?
#
loop_
_entity_poly.entity_id
_entity_poly.type
_entity_poly.pdbx_seq_one_letter_code
_entity_poly.pdbx_strand_id
1 'polypeptide(L)' 'MTQHQHVELHRLERNLAVDIDTMARGYLRYEALRKLNATQFGSLVSRNLAGENFDGMVDELILKGHPA' A
#
# COMPACT_ATOMS: atom_id res chain seq x y z
N MET A 1 2.74 -35.83 10.30
CA MET A 1 2.48 -34.38 10.24
C MET A 1 1.14 -34.12 10.93
N THR A 2 1.09 -33.27 11.95
CA THR A 2 -0.16 -32.99 12.70
C THR A 2 -0.96 -31.86 12.01
N GLN A 3 -2.27 -31.83 12.21
CA GLN A 3 -3.15 -30.79 11.64
C GLN A 3 -2.70 -29.37 12.01
N HIS A 4 -2.11 -29.21 13.20
CA HIS A 4 -1.54 -27.96 13.69
C HIS A 4 -0.26 -27.55 12.94
N GLN A 5 0.56 -28.52 12.51
CA GLN A 5 1.76 -28.25 11.69
C GLN A 5 1.38 -27.77 10.28
N HIS A 6 0.26 -28.27 9.72
CA HIS A 6 -0.21 -27.88 8.40
C HIS A 6 -0.75 -26.43 8.35
N VAL A 7 -1.44 -26.00 9.41
CA VAL A 7 -1.95 -24.62 9.54
C VAL A 7 -0.80 -23.62 9.67
N GLU A 8 0.23 -23.95 10.44
CA GLU A 8 1.42 -23.10 10.58
C GLU A 8 2.25 -23.03 9.30
N LEU A 9 2.39 -24.14 8.57
CA LEU A 9 3.00 -24.15 7.23
C LEU A 9 2.26 -23.21 6.27
N HIS A 10 0.93 -23.30 6.17
CA HIS A 10 0.14 -22.40 5.33
C HIS A 10 0.15 -20.94 5.79
N ARG A 11 0.35 -20.68 7.08
CA ARG A 11 0.55 -19.32 7.59
C ARG A 11 1.91 -18.77 7.16
N LEU A 12 2.97 -19.57 7.28
CA LEU A 12 4.32 -19.20 6.89
C LEU A 12 4.44 -19.02 5.37
N GLU A 13 3.83 -19.89 4.57
CA GLU A 13 3.78 -19.76 3.11
C GLU A 13 3.10 -18.46 2.68
N ARG A 14 1.97 -18.10 3.30
CA ARG A 14 1.28 -16.82 3.04
C ARG A 14 2.11 -15.60 3.46
N ASN A 15 2.87 -15.70 4.54
CA ASN A 15 3.73 -14.61 5.00
C ASN A 15 5.00 -14.45 4.14
N LEU A 16 5.48 -15.53 3.54
CA LEU A 16 6.66 -15.52 2.68
C LEU A 16 6.34 -15.07 1.25
N ALA A 17 5.09 -15.25 0.81
CA ALA A 17 4.61 -14.88 -0.52
C ALA A 17 4.24 -13.39 -0.66
N VAL A 18 5.02 -12.48 -0.06
CA VAL A 18 4.95 -11.06 -0.45
C VAL A 18 5.62 -10.94 -1.80
N ASP A 19 4.81 -10.82 -2.85
CA ASP A 19 5.29 -10.64 -4.21
C ASP A 19 6.18 -9.38 -4.31
N ILE A 20 7.24 -9.45 -5.11
CA ILE A 20 8.14 -8.32 -5.40
C ILE A 20 7.31 -7.13 -5.92
N ASP A 21 6.27 -7.39 -6.70
CA ASP A 21 5.36 -6.36 -7.20
C ASP A 21 4.58 -5.66 -6.07
N THR A 22 4.21 -6.41 -5.03
CA THR A 22 3.54 -5.84 -3.84
C THR A 22 4.50 -4.94 -3.07
N MET A 23 5.75 -5.39 -2.90
CA MET A 23 6.77 -4.60 -2.23
C MET A 23 7.12 -3.33 -3.02
N ALA A 24 7.31 -3.43 -4.33
CA ALA A 24 7.60 -2.31 -5.21
C ALA A 24 6.46 -1.29 -5.21
N ARG A 25 5.20 -1.74 -5.29
CA ARG A 25 4.02 -0.87 -5.21
C ARG A 25 3.93 -0.16 -3.86
N GLY A 26 4.18 -0.89 -2.77
CA GLY A 26 4.23 -0.31 -1.42
C GLY A 26 5.29 0.79 -1.31
N TYR A 27 6.48 0.54 -1.85
CA TYR A 27 7.56 1.53 -1.88
C TYR A 27 7.22 2.78 -2.70
N LEU A 28 6.63 2.62 -3.89
CA LEU A 28 6.22 3.77 -4.73
C LEU A 28 5.14 4.62 -4.05
N ARG A 29 4.16 3.98 -3.41
CA ARG A 29 3.11 4.68 -2.64
C ARG A 29 3.69 5.43 -1.45
N TYR A 30 4.61 4.80 -0.72
CA TYR A 30 5.34 5.46 0.36
C TYR A 30 6.09 6.70 -0.13
N GLU A 31 6.87 6.56 -1.21
CA GLU A 31 7.61 7.69 -1.77
C GLU A 31 6.67 8.80 -2.19
N ALA A 32 5.57 8.50 -2.91
CA ALA A 32 4.58 9.50 -3.30
C ALA A 32 4.00 10.27 -2.10
N LEU A 33 3.65 9.57 -1.01
CA LEU A 33 3.09 10.18 0.19
C LEU A 33 4.11 11.03 0.97
N ARG A 34 5.37 10.57 1.07
CA ARG A 34 6.45 11.25 1.83
C ARG A 34 6.71 12.68 1.32
N LYS A 35 6.39 12.95 0.06
CA LYS A 35 6.66 14.22 -0.62
C LYS A 35 5.52 15.23 -0.45
N LEU A 36 4.38 14.78 0.04
CA LEU A 36 3.22 15.64 0.24
C LEU A 36 3.44 16.53 1.46
N ASN A 37 2.99 17.77 1.36
CA ASN A 37 2.81 18.61 2.53
C ASN A 37 1.52 18.25 3.29
N ALA A 38 1.37 18.80 4.50
CA ALA A 38 0.23 18.51 5.38
C ALA A 38 -1.13 18.81 4.74
N THR A 39 -1.23 19.87 3.93
CA THR A 39 -2.48 20.24 3.24
C THR A 39 -2.83 19.23 2.15
N GLN A 40 -1.85 18.82 1.35
CA GLN A 40 -2.03 17.81 0.30
C GLN A 40 -2.44 16.46 0.89
N PHE A 41 -1.75 16.02 1.94
CA PHE A 41 -2.11 14.79 2.64
C PHE A 41 -3.51 14.88 3.28
N GLY A 42 -3.83 16.01 3.93
CA GLY A 42 -5.15 16.27 4.49
C GLY A 42 -6.28 16.22 3.47
N SER A 43 -6.03 16.67 2.23
CA SER A 43 -6.99 16.54 1.13
C SER A 43 -7.27 15.09 0.75
N LEU A 44 -6.24 14.24 0.65
CA LEU A 44 -6.40 12.80 0.39
C LEU A 44 -7.20 12.11 1.48
N VAL A 45 -6.89 12.40 2.75
CA VAL A 45 -7.63 11.85 3.91
C VAL A 45 -9.09 12.29 3.86
N SER A 46 -9.35 13.57 3.59
CA SER A 46 -10.72 14.10 3.53
C SER A 46 -11.55 13.42 2.44
N ARG A 47 -10.96 13.21 1.26
CA ARG A 47 -11.58 12.48 0.15
C ARG A 47 -11.82 11.01 0.48
N ASN A 48 -10.89 10.38 1.19
CA ASN A 48 -11.08 9.00 1.62
C ASN A 48 -12.22 8.86 2.63
N LEU A 49 -12.34 9.78 3.58
CA LEU A 49 -13.47 9.83 4.51
C LEU A 49 -14.81 10.10 3.81
N ALA A 50 -14.78 10.77 2.65
CA ALA A 50 -15.95 10.95 1.79
C ALA A 50 -16.28 9.71 0.93
N GLY A 51 -15.50 8.63 1.01
CA GLY A 51 -15.74 7.37 0.32
C GLY A 51 -14.84 7.10 -0.89
N GLU A 52 -13.89 7.98 -1.21
CA GLU A 52 -12.94 7.75 -2.30
C GLU A 52 -11.86 6.72 -1.92
N ASN A 53 -11.44 5.91 -2.89
CA ASN A 53 -10.42 4.89 -2.67
C ASN A 53 -9.03 5.53 -2.47
N PHE A 54 -8.48 5.45 -1.25
CA PHE A 54 -7.19 6.07 -0.92
C PHE A 54 -6.04 5.56 -1.77
N ASP A 55 -5.93 4.24 -1.91
CA ASP A 55 -4.90 3.58 -2.70
C ASP A 55 -4.89 4.06 -4.15
N GLY A 56 -6.06 4.18 -4.78
CA GLY A 56 -6.21 4.69 -6.14
C GLY A 56 -5.80 6.14 -6.27
N MET A 57 -6.14 6.99 -5.28
CA MET A 57 -5.68 8.38 -5.26
C MET A 57 -4.15 8.47 -5.13
N VAL A 58 -3.51 7.60 -4.34
CA VAL A 58 -2.04 7.55 -4.24
C VAL A 58 -1.43 7.02 -5.54
N ASP A 59 -2.04 6.01 -6.15
CA ASP A 59 -1.59 5.48 -7.45
C ASP A 59 -1.66 6.56 -8.56
N GLU A 60 -2.67 7.42 -8.54
CA GLU A 60 -2.74 8.58 -9.44
C GLU A 60 -1.60 9.58 -9.26
N LEU A 61 -1.12 9.80 -8.03
CA LEU A 61 0.01 10.70 -7.77
C LEU A 61 1.30 10.18 -8.42
N ILE A 62 1.48 8.86 -8.41
CA ILE A 62 2.62 8.18 -9.05
C ILE A 62 2.54 8.39 -10.57
N LEU A 63 1.36 8.17 -11.17
CA LEU A 63 1.14 8.30 -12.62
C LEU A 63 1.26 9.75 -13.12
N LYS A 64 0.81 10.72 -12.33
CA LYS A 64 0.86 12.15 -12.66
C LYS A 64 2.26 12.78 -12.49
N GLY A 65 3.25 12.00 -12.07
CA GLY A 65 4.64 12.46 -11.93
C GLY A 65 4.80 13.58 -10.89
N HIS A 66 3.97 13.63 -9.85
CA HIS A 66 4.19 14.57 -8.75
C HIS A 66 5.58 14.29 -8.16
N PRO A 67 6.51 15.26 -8.22
CA PRO A 67 7.92 14.99 -8.02
C PRO A 67 8.26 14.59 -6.59
N ALA A 68 9.36 13.84 -6.54
CA ALA A 68 10.16 13.54 -5.36
C ALA A 68 10.76 14.73 -4.65
#